data_AF-A0A359JKH9-F1
#
_entry.id   AF-A0A359JKH9-F1
#
_cell.length_a   1.000
_cell.length_b   1.000
_cell.length_c   1.000
_cell.angle_alpha   90.00
_cell.angle_beta   90.00
_cell.angle_gamma   90.00
#
_symmetry.space_group_name_H-M   'P 1'
#
loop_
_entity.id
_entity.type
_entity.pdbx_description
1 polymer ?
#
loop_
_entity_poly.entity_id
_entity_poly.type
_entity_poly.pdbx_seq_one_letter_code
_entity_poly.pdbx_strand_id
1 'polypeptide(L)'
;VTAVAFLYFAEKKCDAVVLETGLGGRLDSTNVIEKPEACIITALGYDHTDRLGDTLGKIAAEKGGIIKEGVPVFSMDTHQREV
;
A
#
# COMPACT_ATOMS: atom_id res chain seq x y z
N VAL A 1 -6.82 14.21 -6.65
CA VAL A 1 -5.40 14.14 -7.09
C VAL A 1 -5.10 12.79 -7.74
N THR A 2 -5.41 11.67 -7.09
CA THR A 2 -5.15 10.30 -7.59
C THR A 2 -5.59 10.04 -9.03
N ALA A 3 -6.82 10.42 -9.40
CA ALA A 3 -7.29 10.27 -10.78
C ALA A 3 -6.46 11.06 -11.82
N VAL A 4 -6.01 12.27 -11.45
CA VAL A 4 -5.15 13.09 -12.32
C VAL A 4 -3.76 12.47 -12.45
N ALA A 5 -3.23 11.88 -11.36
CA ALA A 5 -1.96 11.16 -11.40
C ALA A 5 -2.02 9.94 -12.35
N PHE A 6 -3.10 9.15 -12.27
CA PHE A 6 -3.32 8.03 -13.20
C PHE A 6 -3.37 8.48 -14.65
N LEU A 7 -4.12 9.54 -14.95
CA LEU A 7 -4.18 10.11 -16.30
C LEU A 7 -2.79 10.54 -16.77
N TYR A 8 -2.04 11.25 -15.93
CA TYR A 8 -0.70 11.72 -16.25
C TYR A 8 0.26 10.56 -16.55
N PHE A 9 0.27 9.50 -15.73
CA PHE A 9 1.14 8.34 -15.98
C PHE A 9 0.79 7.61 -17.27
N ALA A 10 -0.51 7.50 -17.60
CA ALA A 10 -0.96 6.94 -18.86
C ALA A 10 -0.51 7.80 -20.07
N GLU A 11 -0.64 9.12 -19.99
CA GLU A 11 -0.19 10.05 -21.03
C GLU A 11 1.33 10.04 -21.22
N LYS A 12 2.08 9.88 -20.13
CA LYS A 12 3.55 9.76 -20.16
C LYS A 12 4.04 8.40 -20.61
N LYS A 13 3.15 7.41 -20.77
CA LYS A 13 3.50 6.05 -21.19
C LYS A 13 4.60 5.46 -20.30
N CYS A 14 4.46 5.61 -18.98
CA CYS A 14 5.42 5.06 -18.02
C CYS A 14 5.50 3.53 -18.15
N ASP A 15 6.71 2.98 -18.18
CA ASP A 15 6.91 1.52 -18.18
C ASP A 15 6.53 0.88 -16.85
N ALA A 16 6.71 1.62 -15.75
CA ALA A 16 6.31 1.23 -14.40
C ALA A 16 5.90 2.46 -13.57
N VAL A 17 5.03 2.26 -12.59
CA VAL A 17 4.58 3.30 -11.66
C VAL A 17 4.62 2.76 -10.24
N VAL A 18 5.25 3.51 -9.34
CA VAL A 18 5.17 3.26 -7.89
C VAL A 18 4.01 4.08 -7.34
N LEU A 19 2.98 3.40 -6.82
CA LEU A 19 1.80 4.04 -6.23
C LEU A 19 1.88 3.93 -4.71
N GLU A 20 2.19 5.05 -4.05
CA GLU A 20 2.16 5.16 -2.59
C GLU A 20 0.71 5.27 -2.10
N THR A 21 0.33 4.51 -1.07
CA THR A 21 -0.97 4.71 -0.40
C THR A 21 -0.93 5.99 0.42
N GLY A 22 -1.99 6.80 0.35
CA GLY A 22 -2.09 8.01 1.16
C GLY A 22 -2.36 7.69 2.63
N LEU A 23 -3.32 6.80 2.90
CA LEU A 23 -3.60 6.32 4.25
C LEU A 23 -4.15 4.90 4.26
N GLY A 24 -3.53 4.03 5.07
CA GLY A 24 -3.92 2.63 5.18
C GLY A 24 -3.65 1.89 3.87
N GLY A 25 -4.71 1.41 3.23
CA GLY A 25 -4.62 0.67 1.96
C GLY A 25 -5.98 0.22 1.45
N ARG A 26 -6.77 -0.46 2.29
CA ARG A 26 -8.06 -1.07 1.92
C ARG A 26 -9.01 -0.10 1.21
N LEU A 27 -9.15 1.11 1.74
CA LEU A 27 -10.04 2.15 1.22
C LEU A 27 -9.27 3.34 0.64
N ASP A 28 -7.98 3.19 0.36
CA ASP A 28 -7.22 4.27 -0.26
C ASP A 28 -7.65 4.46 -1.72
N SER A 29 -7.72 5.71 -2.16
CA SER A 29 -8.02 6.06 -3.55
C SER A 29 -7.08 5.44 -4.58
N THR A 30 -5.87 5.06 -4.19
CA THR A 30 -4.89 4.39 -5.07
C THR A 30 -5.17 2.90 -5.23
N ASN A 31 -5.96 2.28 -4.35
CA ASN A 31 -6.24 0.84 -4.35
C ASN A 31 -7.30 0.42 -5.38
N VAL A 32 -7.27 1.03 -6.56
CA VAL A 32 -8.18 0.75 -7.69
C VAL A 32 -7.54 -0.17 -8.74
N ILE A 33 -6.26 -0.49 -8.60
CA ILE A 33 -5.55 -1.40 -9.51
C ILE A 33 -5.88 -2.84 -9.13
N GLU A 34 -6.53 -3.57 -10.04
CA GLU A 34 -6.99 -4.94 -9.79
C GLU A 34 -5.82 -5.93 -9.66
N LYS A 35 -4.79 -5.77 -10.50
CA LYS A 35 -3.63 -6.67 -10.56
C LYS A 35 -2.32 -5.88 -10.69
N PRO A 36 -1.80 -5.28 -9.60
CA PRO A 36 -0.48 -4.68 -9.62
C PRO A 36 0.61 -5.75 -9.79
N GLU A 37 1.79 -5.36 -10.26
CA GLU A 37 2.94 -6.28 -10.41
C GLU A 37 3.48 -6.76 -9.05
N ALA A 38 3.34 -5.94 -8.02
CA ALA A 38 3.71 -6.26 -6.65
C ALA A 38 2.93 -5.40 -5.65
N CYS A 39 2.69 -5.94 -4.47
CA CYS A 39 2.20 -5.19 -3.31
C CYS A 39 3.31 -5.10 -2.27
N ILE A 40 3.51 -3.90 -1.69
CA ILE A 40 4.60 -3.66 -0.74
C ILE A 40 4.03 -3.07 0.54
N ILE A 41 4.27 -3.74 1.67
CA ILE A 41 4.00 -3.23 3.00
C ILE A 41 5.35 -2.89 3.63
N THR A 42 5.57 -1.62 3.94
CA THR A 42 6.82 -1.16 4.56
C THR A 42 6.74 -1.38 6.08
N ALA A 43 7.09 -0.38 6.89
CA ALA A 43 7.02 -0.49 8.34
C ALA A 43 5.57 -0.50 8.83
N LEU A 44 5.29 -1.38 9.80
CA LEU A 44 4.06 -1.37 10.58
C LEU A 44 4.32 -0.67 11.92
N GLY A 45 3.54 0.38 12.18
CA GLY A 45 3.58 1.15 13.42
C GLY A 45 2.18 1.58 13.85
N TYR A 46 2.10 2.26 15.00
CA TYR A 46 0.87 2.86 15.51
C TYR A 46 0.60 4.21 14.82
N ASP A 47 0.40 4.17 13.51
CA ASP A 47 0.12 5.35 12.69
C ASP A 47 -1.38 5.55 12.55
N HIS A 48 -1.84 6.80 12.72
CA HIS A 48 -3.24 7.19 12.47
C HIS A 48 -4.28 6.29 13.16
N THR A 49 -4.06 6.00 14.45
CA THR A 49 -4.86 5.04 15.23
C THR A 49 -6.34 5.43 15.34
N ASP A 50 -6.64 6.72 15.20
CA ASP A 50 -7.98 7.30 15.12
C ASP A 50 -8.76 6.86 13.86
N ARG A 51 -8.04 6.45 12.80
CA ARG A 51 -8.63 6.02 11.52
C ARG A 51 -8.39 4.56 11.19
N LEU A 52 -7.21 4.05 11.52
CA LEU A 52 -6.77 2.70 11.13
C LEU A 52 -6.98 1.65 12.24
N GLY A 53 -7.29 2.10 13.45
CA GLY A 53 -7.52 1.26 14.62
C GLY A 53 -6.44 1.40 15.68
N ASP A 54 -6.78 0.95 16.87
CA ASP A 54 -6.02 1.06 18.12
C ASP A 54 -5.06 -0.11 18.37
N THR A 55 -5.00 -1.08 17.45
CA THR A 55 -4.08 -2.23 17.53
C THR A 55 -3.30 -2.41 16.24
N LEU A 56 -2.09 -2.95 16.35
CA LEU A 56 -1.27 -3.29 15.17
C LEU A 56 -2.01 -4.22 14.20
N GLY A 57 -2.81 -5.16 14.70
CA GLY A 57 -3.61 -6.04 13.86
C GLY A 57 -4.66 -5.31 13.02
N LYS A 58 -5.33 -4.29 13.58
CA LYS A 58 -6.28 -3.46 12.83
C LYS A 58 -5.57 -2.63 11.76
N ILE A 59 -4.44 -2.01 12.12
CA ILE A 59 -3.62 -1.22 11.19
C ILE A 59 -3.07 -2.11 10.05
N ALA A 60 -2.61 -3.31 10.39
CA ALA A 60 -2.14 -4.29 9.41
C ALA A 60 -3.27 -4.74 8.48
N ALA A 61 -4.49 -4.91 8.97
CA ALA A 61 -5.65 -5.23 8.12
C ALA A 61 -6.01 -4.09 7.16
N GLU A 62 -5.90 -2.83 7.59
CA GLU A 62 -6.09 -1.67 6.70
C GLU A 62 -5.01 -1.61 5.61
N LYS A 63 -3.72 -1.70 5.99
CA LYS A 63 -2.60 -1.63 5.04
C LYS A 63 -2.56 -2.86 4.13
N GLY A 64 -2.84 -4.05 4.67
CA GLY A 64 -2.93 -5.32 3.94
C GLY A 64 -4.07 -5.37 2.92
N GLY A 65 -5.02 -4.42 2.96
CA GLY A 65 -6.08 -4.31 1.96
C GLY A 65 -5.59 -4.01 0.53
N ILE A 66 -4.31 -3.71 0.33
CA ILE A 66 -3.71 -3.62 -1.01
C ILE A 66 -3.34 -4.98 -1.61
N ILE A 67 -3.29 -6.05 -0.82
CA ILE A 67 -2.92 -7.40 -1.30
C ILE A 67 -3.98 -7.90 -2.28
N LYS A 68 -3.54 -8.40 -3.44
CA LYS A 68 -4.41 -8.96 -4.49
C LYS A 68 -4.03 -10.43 -4.76
N GLU A 69 -5.03 -11.24 -5.08
CA GLU A 69 -4.86 -12.67 -5.34
C GLU A 69 -3.86 -12.90 -6.48
N GLY A 70 -2.90 -13.81 -6.27
CA GLY A 70 -1.87 -14.14 -7.26
C GLY A 70 -0.83 -13.04 -7.53
N VAL A 71 -0.82 -11.95 -6.74
CA VAL A 71 0.19 -10.89 -6.84
C VAL A 71 1.27 -11.09 -5.76
N PRO A 72 2.57 -11.00 -6.10
CA PRO A 72 3.65 -11.04 -5.11
C PRO A 72 3.51 -9.96 -4.04
N VAL A 73 3.72 -10.33 -2.78
CA VAL A 73 3.67 -9.41 -1.64
C VAL A 73 5.03 -9.37 -0.97
N PHE A 74 5.53 -8.16 -0.75
CA PHE A 74 6.76 -7.90 0.00
C PHE A 74 6.42 -7.16 1.28
N SER A 75 6.97 -7.61 2.40
CA SER A 75 6.85 -6.93 3.69
C SER A 75 8.23 -6.65 4.25
N MET A 76 8.41 -5.48 4.87
CA MET A 76 9.62 -5.21 5.63
C MET A 76 9.68 -6.16 6.85
N ASP A 77 10.83 -6.79 7.05
CA ASP A 77 11.10 -7.54 8.28
C ASP A 77 11.54 -6.56 9.38
N THR A 78 10.73 -6.46 10.43
CA THR A 78 11.01 -5.59 11.58
C THR A 78 11.90 -6.28 12.64
N HIS A 79 12.22 -7.56 12.47
CA HIS A 79 13.04 -8.34 13.40
C HIS A 79 14.53 -8.39 13.02
N GLN A 80 14.97 -7.72 11.96
CA GLN A 80 16.40 -7.50 11.69
C GLN A 80 16.95 -6.34 12.54
N ARG A 81 17.11 -6.58 13.84
CA ARG A 81 18.03 -5.85 14.72
C ARG A 81 18.76 -6.86 15.58
N GLU A 82 19.91 -7.30 15.08
CA GLU A 82 21.10 -7.80 15.79
C GLU A 82 21.94 -8.57 14.76
N VAL A 83 22.81 -7.84 14.05
CA VAL A 83 24.07 -8.36 13.50
C VAL A 83 25.19 -7.56 14.14
#